data_AF-A0A3D1S8D0-F1
#
_entry.id   AF-A0A3D1S8D0-F1
#
_cell.length_a   1.000
_cell.length_b   1.000
_cell.length_c   1.000
_cell.angle_alpha   90.00
_cell.angle_beta   90.00
_cell.angle_gamma   90.00
#
_symmetry.space_group_name_H-M   'P 1'
#
loop_
_entity.id
_entity.type
_entity.pdbx_description
1 polymer ?
#
loop_
_entity_poly.entity_id
_entity_poly.type
_entity_poly.pdbx_seq_one_letter_code
_entity_poly.pdbx_strand_id
1 'polypeptide(L)' 'RLRLGIGHPGNAKLVTNYVLKKAPLEERISIDHAMEKAIKAMSDAISGQWQKAMNDLHTS' A
#
# COMPACT_ATOMS: atom_id res chain seq x y z
N ARG A 1 11.63 -1.16 -2.91
CA ARG A 1 10.45 -0.45 -3.49
C ARG A 1 9.25 -0.80 -2.63
N LEU A 2 8.59 0.19 -2.01
CA LEU A 2 7.32 -0.02 -1.33
C LEU A 2 6.20 0.13 -2.36
N ARG A 3 5.29 -0.84 -2.44
CA ARG A 3 4.13 -0.81 -3.35
C ARG A 3 2.87 -0.73 -2.52
N LEU A 4 2.16 0.38 -2.62
CA LEU A 4 0.84 0.55 -2.01
C LEU A 4 -0.23 0.25 -3.05
N GLY A 5 -1.07 -0.74 -2.76
CA GLY A 5 -2.18 -1.10 -3.64
C GLY A 5 -3.30 -0.08 -3.51
N ILE A 6 -3.70 0.53 -4.63
CA ILE A 6 -4.83 1.47 -4.69
C ILE A 6 -6.02 0.91 -5.47
N GLY A 7 -5.99 -0.37 -5.85
CA GLY A 7 -6.99 -0.97 -6.75
C GLY A 7 -6.75 -0.70 -8.24
N HIS A 8 -7.70 -1.13 -9.08
CA HIS A 8 -7.66 -0.92 -10.53
C HIS A 8 -9.09 -0.83 -11.10
N PRO A 9 -9.40 0.15 -11.97
CA PRO A 9 -10.77 0.41 -12.45
C PRO A 9 -11.29 -0.58 -13.51
N GLY A 10 -10.64 -1.75 -13.67
CA GLY A 10 -10.95 -2.76 -14.69
C GLY A 10 -10.59 -2.39 -16.14
N ASN A 11 -10.65 -1.10 -16.51
CA ASN A 11 -10.33 -0.62 -17.86
C ASN A 11 -9.16 0.36 -17.85
N ALA A 12 -8.13 0.07 -18.66
CA ALA A 12 -6.93 0.88 -18.79
C ALA A 12 -7.20 2.35 -19.16
N LYS A 13 -8.24 2.63 -19.96
CA LYS A 13 -8.62 4.00 -20.36
C LYS A 13 -9.14 4.84 -19.18
N LEU A 14 -9.58 4.21 -18.10
CA LEU A 14 -10.12 4.89 -16.92
C LEU A 14 -9.05 5.15 -15.85
N VAL A 15 -7.84 4.60 -15.98
CA VAL A 15 -6.78 4.65 -14.96
C VAL A 15 -6.40 6.09 -14.61
N THR A 16 -6.18 6.95 -15.60
CA THR A 16 -5.81 8.36 -15.35
C THR A 16 -6.84 9.09 -14.50
N ASN A 17 -8.13 8.90 -14.80
CA ASN A 17 -9.20 9.51 -14.01
C ASN A 17 -9.37 8.85 -12.64
N TYR A 18 -9.09 7.55 -12.53
CA TYR A 18 -9.16 6.81 -11.28
C TYR A 18 -8.13 7.33 -10.26
N VAL A 19 -6.87 7.50 -10.67
CA VAL A 19 -5.79 7.95 -9.77
C VAL A 19 -5.88 9.43 -9.38
N LEU A 20 -6.53 10.25 -10.20
CA LEU A 20 -6.70 11.69 -9.93
C LEU A 20 -7.95 12.00 -9.09
N LYS A 21 -8.89 11.06 -8.98
CA LYS A 21 -10.09 11.20 -8.16
C LYS A 21 -9.82 10.77 -6.73
N LYS A 22 -10.55 11.39 -5.80
CA LYS A 22 -10.54 10.99 -4.39
C LYS A 22 -11.13 9.58 -4.25
N ALA A 23 -10.38 8.70 -3.60
CA ALA A 23 -10.85 7.35 -3.29
C ALA A 23 -12.09 7.38 -2.35
N PRO A 24 -13.03 6.44 -2.49
CA PRO A 24 -14.08 6.20 -1.51
C PRO A 24 -13.52 5.98 -0.10
N LEU A 25 -14.35 6.19 0.92
CA LEU A 25 -13.91 6.08 2.33
C LEU A 25 -13.34 4.70 2.66
N GLU A 26 -14.00 3.63 2.23
CA GLU A 26 -13.57 2.23 2.46
C GLU A 26 -12.18 1.93 1.87
N GLU A 27 -11.95 2.34 0.62
CA GLU A 27 -10.64 2.20 -0.04
C GLU A 27 -9.57 3.01 0.70
N ARG A 28 -9.93 4.22 1.14
CA ARG A 28 -9.01 5.08 1.88
C ARG A 28 -8.61 4.49 3.23
N ILE A 29 -9.56 3.95 4.00
CA ILE A 29 -9.27 3.26 5.26
C ILE A 29 -8.31 2.09 5.02
N SER A 30 -8.53 1.32 3.95
CA SER A 30 -7.67 0.19 3.59
C SER A 30 -6.25 0.64 3.23
N ILE A 31 -6.12 1.74 2.49
CA ILE A 31 -4.83 2.36 2.15
C ILE A 31 -4.13 2.87 3.42
N ASP A 32 -4.85 3.53 4.32
CA ASP A 32 -4.31 4.08 5.57
C ASP A 32 -3.78 2.94 6.46
N HIS A 33 -4.50 1.84 6.61
CA HIS A 33 -4.02 0.64 7.31
C HIS A 33 -2.76 0.03 6.65
N ALA A 34 -2.71 -0.03 5.33
CA ALA A 34 -1.53 -0.49 4.61
C ALA A 34 -0.32 0.44 4.83
N MET A 35 -0.54 1.75 4.90
CA MET A 35 0.48 2.74 5.23
C MET A 35 1.00 2.55 6.66
N GLU A 36 0.12 2.34 7.64
CA GLU A 36 0.53 2.09 9.02
C GLU A 36 1.41 0.83 9.15
N LYS A 37 1.03 -0.28 8.48
CA LYS A 37 1.85 -1.49 8.41
C LYS A 37 3.22 -1.19 7.79
N ALA A 38 3.26 -0.42 6.70
CA ALA A 38 4.50 -0.04 6.03
C ALA A 38 5.43 0.80 6.93
N ILE A 39 4.89 1.76 7.67
CA ILE A 39 5.66 2.60 8.61
C ILE A 39 6.28 1.73 9.71
N LYS A 40 5.53 0.77 10.27
CA LYS A 40 6.03 -0.16 11.30
C LYS A 40 7.18 -1.03 10.78
N ALA A 41 7.04 -1.60 9.58
CA ALA A 41 8.07 -2.43 8.95
C ALA A 41 9.34 -1.65 8.56
N MET A 42 9.24 -0.32 8.48
CA MET A 42 10.36 0.54 8.10
C MET A 42 11.51 0.50 9.11
N SER A 43 11.22 0.31 10.40
CA SER A 43 12.23 0.16 11.45
C SER A 43 13.13 -1.06 11.20
N ASP A 44 12.51 -2.21 10.88
CA ASP A 44 13.24 -3.45 10.57
C ASP A 44 14.01 -3.32 9.25
N ALA A 45 13.42 -2.68 8.24
CA ALA A 45 14.07 -2.43 6.95
C ALA A 45 15.33 -1.56 7.09
N ILE A 46 15.25 -0.45 7.85
CA ILE A 46 16.40 0.45 8.10
C ILE A 46 17.48 -0.26 8.92
N SER A 47 17.08 -1.15 9.83
CA SER A 47 17.99 -1.98 10.63
C SER A 47 18.63 -3.13 9.82
N GLY A 48 18.37 -3.23 8.51
CA GLY A 48 18.91 -4.26 7.62
C GLY A 48 18.16 -5.59 7.68
N GLN A 49 17.10 -5.71 8.47
CA GLN A 49 16.28 -6.92 8.62
C GLN A 49 15.22 -7.03 7.52
N TRP A 50 15.65 -7.01 6.26
CA TRP A 50 14.76 -6.97 5.10
C TRP A 50 13.78 -8.14 5.02
N GLN A 51 14.22 -9.34 5.39
CA GLN A 51 13.39 -10.53 5.32
C GLN A 51 12.24 -10.49 6.33
N LYS A 52 12.51 -10.00 7.54
CA LYS A 52 11.49 -9.77 8.57
C LYS A 52 10.50 -8.70 8.13
N ALA A 53 11.00 -7.53 7.70
CA ALA A 53 10.16 -6.45 7.19
C ALA A 53 9.27 -6.90 6.01
N MET A 54 9.80 -7.72 5.11
CA MET A 54 9.05 -8.27 3.97
C MET A 54 7.95 -9.24 4.42
N ASN A 55 8.26 -10.15 5.35
CA ASN A 55 7.31 -11.13 5.88
C ASN A 55 6.16 -10.40 6.59
N ASP A 56 6.47 -9.42 7.43
CA ASP A 56 5.46 -8.65 8.17
C ASP A 56 4.54 -7.86 7.22
N LEU A 57 5.04 -7.39 6.08
CA LEU A 57 4.25 -6.67 5.07
C LEU A 57 3.37 -7.55 4.19
N HIS A 58 3.74 -8.82 3.99
CA HIS A 58 3.00 -9.74 3.12
C HIS A 58 2.18 -10.79 3.87
N THR A 59 2.17 -10.70 5.21
CA THR A 59 1.32 -11.53 6.06
C THR A 59 0.08 -10.71 6.44
N SER A 60 -1.09 -11.28 6.15
CA SER A 60 -2.40 -10.63 6.33
C SER A 60 -2.74 -10.39 7.80
#